data_AF-A0A317XLT4-F1
#
_entry.id   AF-A0A317XLT4-F1
#
_cell.length_a   1.000
_cell.length_b   1.000
_cell.length_c   1.000
_cell.angle_alpha   90.00
_cell.angle_beta   90.00
_cell.angle_gamma   90.00
#
_symmetry.space_group_name_H-M   'P 1'
#
loop_
_entity.id
_entity.type
_entity.pdbx_description
1 polymer ?
#
loop_
_entity_poly.entity_id
_entity_poly.type
_entity_poly.pdbx_seq_one_letter_code
_entity_poly.pdbx_strand_id
1 'polypeptide(L)'
;MLEAEAGPSSISHTDIGRPSLHPSYPAVSTLCHQHPTQAASLLQTYLDLRHAAAAWDDVEPITLGDQSQATSNISTSEQLSNLDDQQAESLVQQHLQQWRSTSADSSISKSTSIPSAPTPPSTSFAALQARRKEAKTCEIIIPFAISQHLEPLQLEQIFDLVARHADNQRTASGHIQIETTHVLLAITAQDSTLVYYKLSKGMVKPVN
;
A
#
# COMPACT_ATOMS: atom_id res chain seq x y z
N MET A 1 -41.95 47.53 -5.30
CA MET A 1 -40.61 47.30 -4.71
C MET A 1 -40.73 46.14 -3.74
N LEU A 2 -40.37 44.93 -4.18
CA LEU A 2 -39.79 43.86 -3.37
C LEU A 2 -39.43 42.73 -4.36
N GLU A 3 -38.18 42.74 -4.84
CA GLU A 3 -37.58 41.63 -5.58
C GLU A 3 -37.30 40.48 -4.60
N ALA A 4 -37.85 39.31 -4.88
CA ALA A 4 -37.46 38.06 -4.25
C ALA A 4 -36.50 37.35 -5.22
N GLU A 5 -35.20 37.42 -4.94
CA GLU A 5 -34.19 36.66 -5.67
C GLU A 5 -34.42 35.16 -5.48
N ALA A 6 -34.81 34.48 -6.56
CA ALA A 6 -34.68 33.04 -6.70
C ALA A 6 -33.20 32.73 -6.99
N GLY A 7 -32.43 32.41 -5.94
CA GLY A 7 -31.08 31.89 -6.12
C GLY A 7 -31.13 30.56 -6.89
N PRO A 8 -30.29 30.36 -7.93
CA PRO A 8 -30.19 29.05 -8.56
C PRO A 8 -29.51 28.11 -7.55
N SER A 9 -30.30 27.20 -6.97
CA SER A 9 -29.77 26.03 -6.29
C SER A 9 -29.03 25.18 -7.33
N SER A 10 -27.75 25.49 -7.50
CA SER A 10 -26.81 24.67 -8.26
C SER A 10 -26.66 23.37 -7.48
N ILE A 11 -27.53 22.41 -7.78
CA ILE A 11 -27.37 21.02 -7.38
C ILE A 11 -26.13 20.54 -8.12
N SER A 12 -24.99 20.66 -7.46
CA SER A 12 -23.75 19.99 -7.83
C SER A 12 -24.07 18.51 -7.83
N HIS A 13 -24.26 17.99 -9.04
CA HIS A 13 -24.39 16.57 -9.34
C HIS A 13 -23.25 15.84 -8.63
N THR A 14 -23.58 15.13 -7.56
CA THR A 14 -22.64 14.40 -6.73
C THR A 14 -21.95 13.37 -7.60
N ASP A 15 -20.65 13.60 -7.82
CA ASP A 15 -19.70 12.80 -8.59
C ASP A 15 -19.46 11.46 -7.86
N ILE A 16 -20.49 10.60 -7.83
CA ILE A 16 -20.57 9.30 -7.12
C ILE A 16 -19.61 8.23 -7.69
N GLY A 17 -18.80 8.58 -8.69
CA GLY A 17 -17.97 7.63 -9.42
C GLY A 17 -16.47 7.66 -9.13
N ARG A 18 -15.96 8.57 -8.29
CA ARG A 18 -14.50 8.72 -8.10
C ARG A 18 -14.05 8.24 -6.71
N PRO A 19 -13.18 7.21 -6.63
CA PRO A 19 -12.63 6.76 -5.34
C PRO A 19 -11.87 7.87 -4.62
N SER A 20 -11.38 8.88 -5.34
CA SER A 20 -10.64 10.04 -4.85
C SER A 20 -11.47 11.06 -4.04
N LEU A 21 -12.79 10.94 -4.00
CA LEU A 21 -13.68 11.84 -3.25
C LEU A 21 -14.08 11.29 -1.87
N HIS A 22 -13.72 10.04 -1.55
CA HIS A 22 -14.10 9.45 -0.28
C HIS A 22 -13.25 10.03 0.87
N PRO A 23 -13.83 10.45 2.01
CA PRO A 23 -13.10 11.07 3.12
C PRO A 23 -12.00 10.19 3.73
N SER A 24 -12.03 8.88 3.47
CA SER A 24 -11.02 7.93 3.93
C SER A 24 -9.96 7.61 2.86
N TYR A 25 -10.14 8.06 1.62
CA TYR A 25 -9.21 7.88 0.50
C TYR A 25 -7.82 8.53 0.72
N PRO A 26 -7.68 9.71 1.35
CA PRO A 26 -6.36 10.32 1.55
C PRO A 26 -5.39 9.45 2.35
N ALA A 27 -5.90 8.58 3.24
CA ALA A 27 -5.05 7.67 4.02
C ALA A 27 -4.45 6.55 3.14
N VAL A 28 -5.17 6.12 2.11
CA VAL A 28 -4.80 4.97 1.27
C VAL A 28 -4.33 5.36 -0.13
N SER A 29 -4.45 6.64 -0.51
CA SER A 29 -4.22 7.12 -1.88
C SER A 29 -2.82 6.78 -2.39
N THR A 30 -1.80 6.95 -1.55
CA THR A 30 -0.40 6.64 -1.90
C THR A 30 -0.23 5.16 -2.21
N LEU A 31 -0.83 4.27 -1.40
CA LEU A 31 -0.78 2.82 -1.64
C LEU A 31 -1.57 2.43 -2.89
N CYS A 32 -2.73 3.03 -3.12
CA CYS A 32 -3.52 2.78 -4.32
C CYS A 32 -2.75 3.16 -5.59
N HIS A 33 -1.95 4.23 -5.56
CA HIS A 33 -1.09 4.61 -6.68
C HIS A 33 0.12 3.68 -6.86
N GLN A 34 0.73 3.22 -5.77
CA GLN A 34 1.87 2.29 -5.81
C GLN A 34 1.45 0.88 -6.25
N HIS A 35 0.25 0.46 -5.88
CA HIS A 35 -0.27 -0.90 -6.12
C HIS A 35 -1.64 -0.83 -6.82
N PRO A 36 -1.69 -0.46 -8.12
CA PRO A 36 -2.95 -0.26 -8.84
C PRO A 36 -3.79 -1.54 -8.94
N THR A 37 -3.15 -2.71 -8.95
CA THR A 37 -3.84 -4.00 -8.94
C THR A 37 -4.57 -4.26 -7.64
N GLN A 38 -4.00 -3.86 -6.49
CA GLN A 38 -4.58 -4.03 -5.15
C GLN A 38 -5.47 -2.86 -4.72
N ALA A 39 -5.48 -1.74 -5.44
CA ALA A 39 -6.11 -0.50 -5.03
C ALA A 39 -7.60 -0.64 -4.65
N ALA A 40 -8.39 -1.33 -5.48
CA ALA A 40 -9.81 -1.52 -5.23
C ALA A 40 -10.06 -2.39 -3.98
N SER A 41 -9.39 -3.53 -3.88
CA SER A 41 -9.47 -4.43 -2.73
C SER A 41 -8.98 -3.76 -1.45
N LEU A 42 -7.94 -2.94 -1.53
CA LEU A 42 -7.37 -2.21 -0.41
C LEU A 42 -8.35 -1.17 0.12
N LEU A 43 -8.92 -0.34 -0.74
CA LEU A 43 -9.91 0.65 -0.34
C LEU A 43 -11.14 -0.04 0.27
N GLN A 44 -11.64 -1.09 -0.37
CA GLN A 44 -12.80 -1.83 0.11
C GLN A 44 -12.54 -2.46 1.49
N THR A 45 -11.38 -3.11 1.67
CA THR A 45 -10.98 -3.72 2.95
C THR A 45 -10.79 -2.65 4.03
N TYR A 46 -10.18 -1.50 3.69
CA TYR A 46 -9.99 -0.41 4.62
C TYR A 46 -11.32 0.20 5.08
N LEU A 47 -12.27 0.38 4.17
CA LEU A 47 -13.62 0.82 4.50
C LEU A 47 -14.34 -0.18 5.39
N ASP A 48 -14.30 -1.46 5.05
CA ASP A 48 -14.93 -2.52 5.85
C ASP A 48 -14.37 -2.53 7.27
N LEU A 49 -13.04 -2.56 7.44
CA LEU A 49 -12.40 -2.53 8.76
C LEU A 49 -12.75 -1.26 9.55
N ARG A 50 -12.80 -0.10 8.88
CA ARG A 50 -13.13 1.18 9.52
C ARG A 50 -14.61 1.30 9.91
N HIS A 51 -15.51 0.71 9.14
CA HIS A 51 -16.94 0.66 9.46
C HIS A 51 -17.28 -0.48 10.42
N ALA A 52 -16.48 -1.54 10.42
CA ALA A 52 -16.45 -2.60 11.44
C ALA A 52 -15.76 -2.12 12.74
N ALA A 53 -15.96 -0.85 13.11
CA ALA A 53 -15.43 -0.21 14.31
C ALA A 53 -15.84 -0.93 15.60
N ALA A 54 -16.77 -1.88 15.57
CA ALA A 54 -17.08 -2.75 16.71
C ALA A 54 -15.98 -3.80 16.97
N ALA A 55 -15.17 -4.16 15.98
CA ALA A 55 -14.17 -5.22 16.06
C ALA A 55 -12.71 -4.72 15.99
N TRP A 56 -12.46 -3.60 15.30
CA TRP A 56 -11.12 -3.09 15.00
C TRP A 56 -10.90 -1.67 15.53
N ASP A 57 -9.68 -1.43 15.99
CA ASP A 57 -9.08 -0.14 16.37
C ASP A 57 -7.77 0.06 15.59
N ASP A 58 -7.34 1.30 15.44
CA ASP A 58 -6.04 1.68 14.86
C ASP A 58 -5.75 1.00 13.50
N VAL A 59 -6.67 1.15 12.55
CA VAL A 59 -6.50 0.65 11.17
C VAL A 59 -5.62 1.62 10.39
N GLU A 60 -4.40 1.21 10.08
CA GLU A 60 -3.41 2.00 9.37
C GLU A 60 -2.90 1.29 8.09
N PRO A 61 -2.89 1.97 6.94
CA PRO A 61 -2.31 1.43 5.71
C PRO A 61 -0.79 1.44 5.76
N ILE A 62 -0.17 0.31 5.40
CA ILE A 62 1.29 0.12 5.39
C ILE A 62 1.77 -0.50 4.07
N THR A 63 3.03 -0.25 3.72
CA THR A 63 3.72 -0.95 2.62
C THR A 63 4.65 -2.02 3.19
N LEU A 64 4.46 -3.27 2.81
CA LEU A 64 5.37 -4.37 3.07
C LEU A 64 6.32 -4.51 1.88
N GLY A 65 7.51 -3.95 1.97
CA GLY A 65 8.51 -4.05 0.89
C GLY A 65 9.93 -4.10 1.43
N ASP A 66 10.85 -4.49 0.58
CA ASP A 66 12.26 -4.35 0.88
C ASP A 66 12.61 -2.86 0.92
N GLN A 67 13.01 -2.37 2.10
CA GLN A 67 13.19 -0.94 2.35
C GLN A 67 14.35 -0.33 1.53
N SER A 68 15.08 -1.12 0.74
CA SER A 68 16.07 -0.63 -0.23
C SER A 68 15.48 0.15 -1.42
N GLN A 69 14.15 0.21 -1.61
CA GLN A 69 13.50 1.09 -2.60
C GLN A 69 12.53 2.12 -1.99
N ALA A 70 12.62 2.41 -0.69
CA ALA A 70 11.86 3.50 -0.06
C ALA A 70 12.71 4.78 0.05
N THR A 71 13.30 5.24 -1.06
CA THR A 71 13.72 6.64 -1.20
C THR A 71 13.02 7.24 -2.39
N SER A 72 11.73 7.53 -2.24
CA SER A 72 11.09 8.70 -2.85
C SER A 72 9.65 8.76 -2.38
N ASN A 73 9.27 9.95 -1.90
CA ASN A 73 7.89 10.38 -1.70
C ASN A 73 7.30 10.06 -0.32
N ILE A 74 7.83 10.69 0.75
CA ILE A 74 7.10 11.53 1.72
C ILE A 74 8.17 12.20 2.60
N SER A 75 8.51 13.44 2.25
CA SER A 75 9.15 14.49 3.08
C SER A 75 9.28 15.81 2.29
N THR A 76 8.88 15.83 1.01
CA THR A 76 9.07 16.96 0.09
C THR A 76 8.31 18.23 0.51
N SER A 77 7.19 18.16 1.24
CA SER A 77 6.42 19.37 1.54
C SER A 77 7.10 20.31 2.54
N GLU A 78 7.83 19.80 3.53
CA GLU A 78 8.56 20.65 4.49
C GLU A 78 10.00 20.95 4.05
N GLN A 79 10.61 20.08 3.24
CA GLN A 79 11.95 20.32 2.71
C GLN A 79 11.96 21.28 1.51
N LEU A 80 10.88 21.40 0.72
CA LEU A 80 10.83 22.31 -0.43
C LEU A 80 10.74 23.79 -0.06
N SER A 81 10.18 24.14 1.09
CA SER A 81 10.00 25.56 1.47
C SER A 81 11.27 26.25 1.95
N ASN A 82 12.36 25.50 2.17
CA ASN A 82 13.65 26.02 2.65
C ASN A 82 14.81 25.79 1.68
N LEU A 83 14.55 25.30 0.47
CA LEU A 83 15.59 25.12 -0.55
C LEU A 83 15.77 26.43 -1.33
N ASP A 84 16.97 26.99 -1.24
CA ASP A 84 17.41 28.11 -2.07
C ASP A 84 17.41 27.69 -3.55
N ASP A 85 17.07 28.60 -4.46
CA ASP A 85 16.88 28.31 -5.89
C ASP A 85 18.11 27.59 -6.50
N GLN A 86 19.31 27.95 -6.02
CA GLN A 86 20.57 27.34 -6.44
C GLN A 86 20.74 25.87 -6.01
N GLN A 87 20.17 25.48 -4.87
CA GLN A 87 20.19 24.10 -4.40
C GLN A 87 19.21 23.22 -5.17
N ALA A 88 18.06 23.77 -5.55
CA ALA A 88 17.09 23.08 -6.39
C ALA A 88 17.67 22.74 -7.77
N GLU A 89 18.38 23.69 -8.39
CA GLU A 89 19.04 23.49 -9.68
C GLU A 89 20.12 22.39 -9.62
N SER A 90 20.87 22.33 -8.52
CA SER A 90 21.93 21.33 -8.34
C SER A 90 21.37 19.91 -8.25
N LEU A 91 20.25 19.72 -7.54
CA LEU A 91 19.58 18.44 -7.43
C LEU A 91 18.97 18.00 -8.76
N VAL A 92 18.36 18.93 -9.50
CA VAL A 92 17.81 18.65 -10.84
C VAL A 92 18.92 18.25 -11.81
N GLN A 93 20.08 18.94 -11.77
CA GLN A 93 21.24 18.59 -12.61
C GLN A 93 21.82 17.22 -12.24
N GLN A 94 21.94 16.91 -10.95
CA GLN A 94 22.41 15.60 -10.49
C GLN A 94 21.47 14.48 -10.95
N HIS A 95 20.16 14.68 -10.83
CA HIS A 95 19.15 13.72 -11.27
C HIS A 95 19.21 13.54 -12.80
N LEU A 96 19.28 14.63 -13.57
CA LEU A 96 19.43 14.56 -15.02
C LEU A 96 20.71 13.84 -15.47
N GLN A 97 21.83 14.01 -14.75
CA GLN A 97 23.09 13.30 -15.04
C GLN A 97 22.97 11.80 -14.78
N GLN A 98 22.27 11.40 -13.72
CA GLN A 98 22.00 10.00 -13.42
C GLN A 98 21.20 9.35 -14.57
N TRP A 99 20.17 10.03 -15.07
CA TRP A 99 19.34 9.53 -16.16
C TRP A 99 20.07 9.50 -17.51
N ARG A 100 20.92 10.49 -17.80
CA ARG A 100 21.76 10.47 -19.00
C ARG A 100 22.74 9.29 -18.99
N SER A 101 23.31 8.97 -17.82
CA SER A 101 24.21 7.82 -17.65
C SER A 101 23.49 6.49 -17.90
N THR A 102 22.23 6.35 -17.49
CA THR A 102 21.41 5.16 -17.80
C THR A 102 20.97 5.07 -19.26
N SER A 103 20.93 6.20 -19.97
CA SER A 103 20.45 6.27 -21.36
C SER A 103 21.55 6.02 -22.39
N ALA A 104 22.83 6.13 -21.99
CA ALA A 104 23.97 5.96 -22.89
C ALA A 104 24.22 4.49 -23.30
N ASP A 105 23.54 3.52 -22.68
CA ASP A 105 23.66 2.08 -22.98
C ASP A 105 22.42 1.50 -23.71
N SER A 106 21.54 2.35 -24.26
CA SER A 106 20.38 1.88 -25.04
C SER A 106 20.72 1.75 -26.53
N SER A 107 21.74 0.94 -26.85
CA SER A 107 21.94 0.45 -28.22
C SER A 107 21.13 -0.83 -28.41
N ILE A 108 20.09 -0.73 -29.25
CA ILE A 108 19.24 -1.81 -29.76
C ILE A 108 20.09 -3.05 -30.08
N SER A 109 20.10 -4.02 -29.18
CA SER A 109 20.73 -5.32 -29.37
C SER A 109 19.75 -6.42 -29.01
N LYS A 110 19.35 -7.14 -30.04
CA LYS A 110 18.51 -8.34 -30.06
C LYS A 110 19.01 -9.33 -28.99
N SER A 111 18.28 -9.48 -27.89
CA SER A 111 18.65 -10.35 -26.77
C SER A 111 18.51 -11.83 -27.14
N THR A 112 19.60 -12.44 -27.61
CA THR A 112 19.79 -13.89 -27.47
C THR A 112 20.15 -14.13 -26.00
N SER A 113 19.18 -14.58 -25.21
CA SER A 113 19.34 -14.85 -23.78
C SER A 113 20.16 -16.11 -23.54
N ILE A 114 21.38 -15.94 -23.02
CA ILE A 114 22.02 -16.90 -22.12
C ILE A 114 21.49 -16.57 -20.70
N PRO A 115 21.08 -17.55 -19.89
CA PRO A 115 20.36 -17.31 -18.64
C PRO A 115 21.32 -16.86 -17.53
N SER A 116 21.36 -15.55 -17.30
CA SER A 116 21.91 -14.96 -16.07
C SER A 116 20.84 -15.03 -14.97
N ALA A 117 21.25 -15.43 -13.77
CA ALA A 117 20.42 -15.76 -12.62
C ALA A 117 19.23 -14.79 -12.37
N PRO A 118 18.06 -15.33 -11.95
CA PRO A 118 16.87 -14.53 -11.70
C PRO A 118 17.11 -13.59 -10.53
N THR A 119 17.23 -12.30 -10.80
CA THR A 119 17.08 -11.29 -9.76
C THR A 119 15.60 -11.28 -9.39
N PRO A 120 15.22 -11.58 -8.13
CA PRO A 120 13.81 -11.63 -7.75
C PRO A 120 13.18 -10.25 -7.99
N PRO A 121 11.93 -10.18 -8.49
CA PRO A 121 11.23 -8.91 -8.55
C PRO A 121 11.19 -8.33 -7.13
N SER A 122 11.52 -7.04 -7.00
CA SER A 122 11.37 -6.29 -5.75
C SER A 122 9.90 -6.36 -5.34
N THR A 123 9.56 -7.34 -4.52
CA THR A 123 8.16 -7.68 -4.25
C THR A 123 7.72 -6.84 -3.07
N SER A 124 7.04 -5.73 -3.36
CA SER A 124 6.33 -4.93 -2.37
C SER A 124 4.84 -5.25 -2.44
N PHE A 125 4.19 -5.26 -1.27
CA PHE A 125 2.77 -5.48 -1.12
C PHE A 125 2.17 -4.33 -0.33
N ALA A 126 0.97 -3.89 -0.72
CA ALA A 126 0.17 -3.05 0.14
C ALA A 126 -0.51 -3.93 1.19
N ALA A 127 -0.48 -3.49 2.44
CA ALA A 127 -1.15 -4.17 3.55
C ALA A 127 -1.80 -3.15 4.48
N LEU A 128 -2.66 -3.64 5.37
CA LEU A 128 -3.29 -2.87 6.42
C LEU A 128 -2.84 -3.46 7.75
N GLN A 129 -2.32 -2.62 8.62
CA GLN A 129 -2.15 -2.96 10.02
C GLN A 129 -3.44 -2.62 10.74
N ALA A 130 -3.99 -3.54 11.51
CA ALA A 130 -5.14 -3.23 12.37
C ALA A 130 -5.00 -3.96 13.71
N ARG A 131 -5.47 -3.31 14.78
CA ARG A 131 -5.55 -3.93 16.09
C ARG A 131 -6.99 -4.30 16.38
N ARG A 132 -7.26 -5.47 16.95
CA ARG A 132 -8.61 -5.73 17.47
C ARG A 132 -8.80 -4.99 18.78
N LYS A 133 -10.03 -4.54 19.07
CA LYS A 133 -10.39 -3.84 20.32
C LYS A 133 -9.93 -4.56 21.60
N GLU A 134 -10.00 -5.88 21.59
CA GLU A 134 -9.66 -6.73 22.73
C GLU A 134 -8.23 -7.29 22.67
N ALA A 135 -7.51 -7.08 21.56
CA ALA A 135 -6.19 -7.64 21.34
C ALA A 135 -5.08 -6.65 21.70
N LYS A 136 -4.03 -7.17 22.33
CA LYS A 136 -2.78 -6.43 22.59
C LYS A 136 -1.85 -6.40 21.38
N THR A 137 -2.14 -7.20 20.36
CA THR A 137 -1.31 -7.38 19.18
C THR A 137 -2.00 -6.82 17.95
N CYS A 138 -1.23 -6.19 17.07
CA CYS A 138 -1.70 -5.82 15.73
C CYS A 138 -1.63 -7.02 14.80
N GLU A 139 -2.64 -7.17 13.97
CA GLU A 139 -2.70 -8.14 12.88
C GLU A 139 -2.40 -7.43 11.56
N ILE A 140 -1.75 -8.17 10.64
CA ILE A 140 -1.51 -7.70 9.28
C ILE A 140 -2.57 -8.29 8.36
N ILE A 141 -3.29 -7.42 7.65
CA ILE A 141 -4.31 -7.75 6.67
C ILE A 141 -3.78 -7.42 5.28
N ILE A 142 -3.85 -8.38 4.36
CA ILE A 142 -3.35 -8.22 3.00
C ILE A 142 -4.53 -8.32 2.02
N PRO A 143 -4.88 -7.20 1.35
CA PRO A 143 -5.99 -7.16 0.42
C PRO A 143 -5.60 -7.77 -0.93
N PHE A 144 -6.45 -8.66 -1.43
CA PHE A 144 -6.35 -9.24 -2.77
C PHE A 144 -7.71 -9.23 -3.47
N ALA A 145 -7.70 -9.06 -4.78
CA ALA A 145 -8.89 -9.33 -5.59
C ALA A 145 -8.96 -10.83 -5.87
N ILE A 146 -10.17 -11.37 -6.01
CA ILE A 146 -10.37 -12.80 -6.35
C ILE A 146 -9.73 -13.18 -7.69
N SER A 147 -9.50 -12.21 -8.58
CA SER A 147 -8.83 -12.40 -9.87
C SER A 147 -7.30 -12.37 -9.77
N GLN A 148 -6.72 -12.01 -8.62
CA GLN A 148 -5.28 -12.01 -8.44
C GLN A 148 -4.80 -13.43 -8.08
N HIS A 149 -3.75 -13.87 -8.77
CA HIS A 149 -3.07 -15.11 -8.46
C HIS A 149 -2.01 -14.86 -7.39
N LEU A 150 -2.02 -15.69 -6.35
CA LEU A 150 -1.05 -15.67 -5.27
C LEU A 150 -0.22 -16.93 -5.33
N GLU A 151 1.03 -16.79 -5.74
CA GLU A 151 1.97 -17.93 -5.84
C GLU A 151 2.47 -18.35 -4.45
N PRO A 152 2.77 -19.64 -4.22
CA PRO A 152 3.29 -20.10 -2.93
C PRO A 152 4.55 -19.35 -2.48
N LEU A 153 5.44 -19.01 -3.44
CA LEU A 153 6.65 -18.24 -3.15
C LEU A 153 6.32 -16.82 -2.63
N GLN A 154 5.27 -16.19 -3.15
CA GLN A 154 4.84 -14.86 -2.70
C GLN A 154 4.30 -14.89 -1.28
N LEU A 155 3.61 -15.98 -0.90
CA LEU A 155 3.18 -16.19 0.49
C LEU A 155 4.36 -16.28 1.45
N GLU A 156 5.39 -17.04 1.10
CA GLU A 156 6.61 -17.13 1.92
C GLU A 156 7.28 -15.76 2.07
N GLN A 157 7.39 -15.01 0.97
CA GLN A 157 7.93 -13.65 0.96
C GLN A 157 7.11 -12.70 1.83
N ILE A 158 5.79 -12.80 1.80
CA ILE A 158 4.88 -12.02 2.65
C ILE A 158 5.19 -12.28 4.13
N PHE A 159 5.29 -13.54 4.55
CA PHE A 159 5.58 -13.87 5.95
C PHE A 159 6.95 -13.36 6.38
N ASP A 160 7.95 -13.40 5.50
CA ASP A 160 9.29 -12.89 5.79
C ASP A 160 9.31 -11.35 5.84
N LEU A 161 8.53 -10.66 4.99
CA LEU A 161 8.32 -9.21 5.05
C LEU A 161 7.61 -8.79 6.35
N VAL A 162 6.58 -9.52 6.77
CA VAL A 162 5.86 -9.26 8.03
C VAL A 162 6.78 -9.47 9.23
N ALA A 163 7.59 -10.53 9.24
CA ALA A 163 8.56 -10.77 10.30
C ALA A 163 9.59 -9.63 10.43
N ARG A 164 10.11 -9.14 9.29
CA ARG A 164 11.02 -7.98 9.26
C ARG A 164 10.33 -6.70 9.73
N HIS A 165 9.09 -6.46 9.29
CA HIS A 165 8.33 -5.29 9.70
C HIS A 165 8.06 -5.28 11.21
N ALA A 166 7.75 -6.43 11.80
CA ALA A 166 7.58 -6.58 13.25
C ALA A 166 8.87 -6.27 14.03
N ASP A 167 10.04 -6.66 13.51
CA ASP A 167 11.33 -6.36 14.15
C ASP A 167 11.69 -4.86 14.06
N ASN A 168 11.41 -4.24 12.91
CA ASN A 168 11.57 -2.80 12.72
C ASN A 168 10.67 -1.99 13.67
N GLN A 169 9.41 -2.40 13.85
CA GLN A 169 8.49 -1.73 14.78
C GLN A 169 8.87 -1.93 16.25
N ARG A 170 9.45 -3.08 16.61
CA ARG A 170 9.98 -3.30 17.98
C ARG A 170 11.09 -2.29 18.32
N THR A 171 11.90 -1.93 17.33
CA THR A 171 13.06 -1.05 17.51
C THR A 171 12.70 0.44 17.56
N ALA A 172 11.57 0.84 16.96
CA ALA A 172 11.20 2.25 16.75
C ALA A 172 10.50 2.96 17.92
N SER A 173 10.27 2.29 19.06
CA SER A 173 9.63 2.82 20.29
C SER A 173 8.09 2.85 20.27
N GLY A 174 7.45 2.06 21.15
CA GLY A 174 6.06 2.25 21.58
C GLY A 174 5.10 1.04 21.49
N HIS A 175 5.28 0.05 22.37
CA HIS A 175 4.26 -0.90 22.89
C HIS A 175 3.26 -1.60 21.93
N ILE A 176 3.47 -1.65 20.61
CA ILE A 176 2.58 -2.37 19.69
C ILE A 176 3.31 -3.61 19.17
N GLN A 177 2.89 -4.78 19.64
CA GLN A 177 3.43 -6.06 19.18
C GLN A 177 2.67 -6.52 17.93
N ILE A 178 3.38 -6.72 16.83
CA ILE A 178 2.78 -7.28 15.61
C ILE A 178 2.73 -8.81 15.72
N GLU A 179 1.57 -9.37 15.38
CA GLU A 179 1.35 -10.80 15.27
C GLU A 179 1.99 -11.31 13.97
N THR A 180 2.95 -12.23 14.10
CA THR A 180 3.72 -12.78 12.97
C THR A 180 3.45 -14.26 12.72
N THR A 181 2.61 -14.89 13.54
CA THR A 181 2.26 -16.31 13.38
C THR A 181 1.29 -16.50 12.22
N HIS A 182 0.39 -15.53 12.03
CA HIS A 182 -0.59 -15.52 10.97
C HIS A 182 -0.71 -14.16 10.30
N VAL A 183 -1.21 -14.19 9.08
CA VAL A 183 -1.67 -13.01 8.34
C VAL A 183 -3.12 -13.22 7.98
N LEU A 184 -3.88 -12.13 7.89
CA LEU A 184 -5.23 -12.16 7.38
C LEU A 184 -5.20 -11.82 5.90
N LEU A 185 -5.72 -12.72 5.07
CA LEU A 185 -5.92 -12.48 3.65
C LEU A 185 -7.35 -12.00 3.44
N ALA A 186 -7.51 -10.75 3.00
CA ALA A 186 -8.81 -10.19 2.67
C ALA A 186 -9.03 -10.33 1.15
N ILE A 187 -9.92 -11.25 0.76
CA ILE A 187 -10.26 -11.48 -0.65
C ILE A 187 -11.53 -10.72 -0.98
N THR A 188 -11.42 -9.81 -1.95
CA THR A 188 -12.55 -9.07 -2.52
C THR A 188 -13.04 -9.73 -3.80
N ALA A 189 -14.30 -10.14 -3.82
CA ALA A 189 -14.97 -10.63 -5.01
C ALA A 189 -15.47 -9.47 -5.88
N GLN A 190 -15.87 -9.78 -7.13
CA GLN A 190 -16.31 -8.77 -8.10
C GLN A 190 -17.63 -8.09 -7.71
N ASP A 191 -18.42 -8.72 -6.83
CA ASP A 191 -19.67 -8.21 -6.26
C ASP A 191 -19.45 -7.38 -4.99
N SER A 192 -18.19 -6.99 -4.72
CA SER A 192 -17.76 -6.28 -3.50
C SER A 192 -17.90 -7.09 -2.21
N THR A 193 -18.17 -8.40 -2.29
CA THR A 193 -18.12 -9.28 -1.12
C THR A 193 -16.68 -9.40 -0.62
N LEU A 194 -16.48 -9.21 0.69
CA LEU A 194 -15.19 -9.39 1.36
C LEU A 194 -15.20 -10.67 2.21
N VAL A 195 -14.16 -11.48 2.05
CA VAL A 195 -13.94 -12.69 2.87
C VAL A 195 -12.54 -12.66 3.45
N TYR A 196 -12.45 -12.91 4.77
CA TYR A 196 -11.19 -12.93 5.50
C TYR A 196 -10.74 -14.37 5.76
N TYR A 197 -9.54 -14.72 5.29
CA TYR A 197 -8.89 -16.00 5.56
C TYR A 197 -7.71 -15.79 6.50
N LYS A 198 -7.61 -16.63 7.53
CA LYS A 198 -6.45 -16.65 8.41
C LYS A 198 -5.41 -17.63 7.86
N LEU A 199 -4.26 -17.11 7.45
CA LEU A 199 -3.14 -17.89 6.94
C LEU A 199 -2.05 -17.94 8.00
N SER A 200 -1.66 -19.14 8.44
CA SER A 200 -0.56 -19.31 9.41
C SER A 200 0.72 -19.75 8.71
N LYS A 201 1.88 -19.36 9.24
CA LYS A 201 3.18 -19.81 8.72
C LYS A 201 3.38 -21.30 9.03
N GLY A 202 3.50 -22.12 7.98
CA GLY A 202 3.80 -23.55 8.08
C GLY A 202 2.64 -24.49 7.74
N MET A 203 2.95 -25.78 7.62
CA MET A 203 2.00 -26.83 7.27
C MET A 203 1.18 -27.22 8.50
N VAL A 204 -0.06 -26.74 8.58
CA VAL A 204 -1.02 -27.23 9.57
C VAL A 204 -1.52 -28.59 9.09
N LYS A 205 -1.31 -29.67 9.88
CA LYS A 205 -1.93 -30.95 9.57
C LYS A 205 -3.45 -30.76 9.48
N PRO A 206 -4.13 -31.24 8.43
CA PRO A 206 -5.59 -31.26 8.43
C PRO A 206 -6.04 -32.08 9.63
N VAL A 207 -6.83 -31.46 10.49
CA VAL A 207 -7.50 -32.14 11.59
C VAL A 207 -8.67 -32.88 10.95
N ASN A 208 -8.56 -34.20 10.86
CA ASN A 208 -9.69 -35.09 10.54
C ASN A 208 -10.48 -35.39 11.81
#